data_AF-A0A218ZE62-F1
#
_entry.id   AF-A0A218ZE62-F1
#
_cell.length_a   1.000
_cell.length_b   1.000
_cell.length_c   1.000
_cell.angle_alpha   90.00
_cell.angle_beta   90.00
_cell.angle_gamma   90.00
#
_symmetry.space_group_name_H-M   'P 1'
#
loop_
_entity.id
_entity.type
_entity.pdbx_description
1 polymer ?
#
loop_
_entity_poly.entity_id
_entity_poly.type
_entity_poly.pdbx_seq_one_letter_code
_entity_poly.pdbx_strand_id
1 'polypeptide(L)'
;MTSSGLATYAYNPGTRLKEADWPTLQQLIAANTRLVMFLDYDADTRKVPYILDEFSYYFETAYDTTDNKFPSCAIDRPSGSSGSGLMYIVNHFLDFDLFSILFPATIELARTNAAKGDGSIGAHADLCSKSWGRRPNVILVDFFEKGDVFKVQDTLNGI
;
A
#
# COMPACT_ATOMS: atom_id res chain seq x y z
N MET A 1 7.34 7.27 -19.67
CA MET A 1 8.43 7.65 -18.75
C MET A 1 9.49 8.52 -19.43
N THR A 2 10.01 8.15 -20.61
CA THR A 2 11.07 8.94 -21.29
C THR A 2 10.56 10.26 -21.87
N SER A 3 9.46 10.26 -22.64
CA SER A 3 8.89 11.48 -23.24
C SER A 3 8.36 12.46 -22.20
N SER A 4 7.84 11.96 -21.07
CA SER A 4 7.38 12.78 -19.95
C SER A 4 8.53 13.27 -19.04
N GLY A 5 9.77 12.83 -19.26
CA GLY A 5 10.93 13.16 -18.43
C GLY A 5 10.97 12.47 -17.06
N LEU A 6 9.95 11.67 -16.70
CA LEU A 6 9.84 11.02 -15.39
C LEU A 6 10.92 9.97 -15.12
N ALA A 7 11.51 9.39 -16.18
CA ALA A 7 12.59 8.41 -16.03
C ALA A 7 13.80 8.96 -15.25
N THR A 8 14.07 10.27 -15.35
CA THR A 8 15.17 10.95 -14.62
C THR A 8 14.93 10.97 -13.10
N TYR A 9 13.69 10.81 -12.66
CA TYR A 9 13.33 10.77 -11.24
C TYR A 9 13.14 9.36 -10.70
N ALA A 10 13.21 8.34 -11.56
CA ALA A 10 12.89 6.97 -11.19
C ALA A 10 14.05 6.32 -10.41
N TYR A 11 13.74 5.80 -9.22
CA TYR A 11 14.69 5.04 -8.41
C TYR A 11 14.87 3.65 -9.00
N ASN A 12 16.13 3.25 -9.16
CA ASN A 12 16.52 1.89 -9.49
C ASN A 12 17.49 1.40 -8.40
N PRO A 13 17.11 0.39 -7.59
CA PRO A 13 17.97 -0.10 -6.53
C PRO A 13 19.16 -0.92 -7.05
N GLY A 14 19.13 -1.38 -8.31
CA GLY A 14 20.17 -2.23 -8.92
C GLY A 14 20.21 -3.68 -8.38
N THR A 15 19.79 -3.87 -7.14
CA THR A 15 19.64 -5.16 -6.46
C THR A 15 18.29 -5.23 -5.74
N ARG A 16 17.90 -6.43 -5.30
CA ARG A 16 16.71 -6.59 -4.47
C ARG A 16 17.02 -6.12 -3.04
N LEU A 17 16.22 -5.20 -2.54
CA LEU A 17 16.30 -4.65 -1.19
C LEU A 17 15.36 -5.40 -0.26
N LYS A 18 15.74 -5.53 1.01
CA LYS A 18 14.79 -5.80 2.09
C LYS A 18 14.23 -4.48 2.61
N GLU A 19 13.15 -4.55 3.37
CA GLU A 19 12.50 -3.40 4.04
C GLU A 19 13.53 -2.44 4.68
N ALA A 20 14.46 -2.99 5.47
CA ALA A 20 15.44 -2.18 6.20
C ALA A 20 16.53 -1.54 5.33
N ASP A 21 16.67 -1.99 4.08
CA ASP A 21 17.71 -1.51 3.14
C ASP A 21 17.20 -0.38 2.23
N TRP A 22 15.92 0.00 2.36
CA TRP A 22 15.35 1.09 1.57
C TRP A 22 15.99 2.45 1.93
N PRO A 23 16.32 3.28 0.93
CA PRO A 23 16.80 4.63 1.19
C PRO A 23 15.73 5.47 1.86
N THR A 24 16.19 6.41 2.69
CA THR A 24 15.33 7.44 3.28
C THR A 24 14.79 8.39 2.20
N LEU A 25 13.66 9.06 2.50
CA LEU A 25 13.12 10.12 1.62
C LEU A 25 14.17 11.20 1.33
N GLN A 26 14.97 11.59 2.33
CA GLN A 26 16.02 12.59 2.15
C GLN A 26 17.11 12.14 1.17
N GLN A 27 17.49 10.85 1.19
CA GLN A 27 18.45 10.28 0.24
C GLN A 27 17.88 10.24 -1.18
N LEU A 28 16.61 9.83 -1.35
CA LEU A 28 15.93 9.84 -2.64
C LEU A 28 15.83 11.26 -3.22
N ILE A 29 15.52 12.25 -2.39
CA ILE A 29 15.48 13.67 -2.77
C ILE A 29 16.87 14.15 -3.21
N ALA A 30 17.90 13.90 -2.40
CA ALA A 30 19.26 14.32 -2.68
C ALA A 30 19.82 13.68 -3.97
N ALA A 31 19.47 12.41 -4.24
CA ALA A 31 19.84 11.70 -5.45
C ALA A 31 18.95 12.04 -6.66
N ASN A 32 17.97 12.94 -6.52
CA ASN A 32 16.97 13.26 -7.54
C ASN A 32 16.19 12.05 -8.07
N THR A 33 16.01 10.99 -7.26
CA THR A 33 15.34 9.73 -7.62
C THR A 33 14.06 9.50 -6.79
N ARG A 34 13.23 10.54 -6.68
CA ARG A 34 12.04 10.57 -5.81
C ARG A 34 10.81 9.79 -6.31
N LEU A 35 10.91 9.10 -7.43
CA LEU A 35 9.84 8.25 -7.98
C LEU A 35 10.22 6.79 -7.82
N VAL A 36 9.55 6.06 -6.94
CA VAL A 36 9.64 4.61 -6.85
C VAL A 36 8.42 4.03 -7.56
N MET A 37 8.63 3.10 -8.48
CA MET A 37 7.55 2.54 -9.30
C MET A 37 7.51 1.02 -9.14
N PHE A 38 6.33 0.52 -8.84
CA PHE A 38 6.03 -0.90 -8.78
C PHE A 38 5.03 -1.25 -9.87
N LEU A 39 5.10 -2.48 -10.33
CA LEU A 39 4.08 -3.13 -11.15
C LEU A 39 3.72 -4.45 -10.47
N ASP A 40 2.43 -4.67 -10.28
CA ASP A 40 1.85 -5.80 -9.55
C ASP A 40 2.27 -7.16 -10.15
N TYR A 41 2.29 -7.25 -11.48
CA TYR A 41 2.71 -8.45 -12.21
C TYR A 41 3.55 -8.12 -13.45
N ASP A 42 4.36 -9.08 -13.88
CA ASP A 42 5.10 -9.04 -15.15
C ASP A 42 6.15 -7.91 -15.27
N ALA A 43 6.62 -7.37 -14.15
CA ALA A 43 7.77 -6.46 -14.15
C ALA A 43 9.04 -7.19 -14.61
N ASP A 44 9.73 -6.66 -15.63
CA ASP A 44 11.02 -7.17 -16.09
C ASP A 44 12.10 -6.08 -15.94
N THR A 45 12.78 -6.07 -14.80
CA THR A 45 13.84 -5.10 -14.48
C THR A 45 15.06 -5.20 -15.39
N ARG A 46 15.19 -6.27 -16.20
CA ARG A 46 16.22 -6.33 -17.26
C ARG A 46 15.87 -5.48 -18.46
N LYS A 47 14.57 -5.22 -18.69
CA LYS A 47 14.05 -4.37 -19.77
C LYS A 47 13.79 -2.95 -19.29
N VAL A 48 13.17 -2.80 -18.11
CA VAL A 48 12.84 -1.50 -17.51
C VAL A 48 13.31 -1.49 -16.04
N PRO A 49 14.57 -1.10 -15.76
CA PRO A 49 15.19 -1.30 -14.45
C PRO A 49 14.55 -0.59 -13.26
N TYR A 50 13.72 0.42 -13.50
CA TYR A 50 13.03 1.21 -12.47
C TYR A 50 11.56 0.83 -12.25
N ILE A 51 11.03 -0.14 -13.00
CA ILE A 51 9.71 -0.73 -12.72
C ILE A 51 9.95 -2.02 -11.95
N LEU A 52 9.69 -1.96 -10.65
CA LEU A 52 9.97 -3.04 -9.72
C LEU A 52 8.78 -4.01 -9.65
N ASP A 53 9.05 -5.30 -9.50
CA ASP A 53 8.03 -6.30 -9.21
C ASP A 53 7.46 -6.08 -7.81
N GLU A 54 6.20 -5.70 -7.68
CA GLU A 54 5.60 -5.29 -6.41
C GLU A 54 5.76 -6.35 -5.33
N PHE A 55 5.41 -7.60 -5.64
CA PHE A 55 5.43 -8.70 -4.67
C PHE A 55 6.82 -9.24 -4.34
N SER A 56 7.86 -8.73 -5.02
CA SER A 56 9.25 -8.88 -4.57
C SER A 56 9.61 -7.94 -3.42
N TYR A 57 8.86 -6.87 -3.20
CA TYR A 57 9.14 -5.85 -2.18
C TYR A 57 8.01 -5.66 -1.17
N TYR A 58 6.77 -6.01 -1.53
CA TYR A 58 5.59 -5.91 -0.70
C TYR A 58 4.91 -7.26 -0.50
N PHE A 59 4.27 -7.42 0.66
CA PHE A 59 3.07 -8.23 0.75
C PHE A 59 1.87 -7.32 1.00
N GLU A 60 0.66 -7.85 0.87
CA GLU A 60 -0.54 -7.10 1.18
C GLU A 60 -1.66 -7.95 1.78
N THR A 61 -2.62 -7.26 2.41
CA THR A 61 -3.87 -7.86 2.88
C THR A 61 -4.83 -8.12 1.72
N ALA A 62 -5.89 -8.89 1.96
CA ALA A 62 -6.92 -9.14 0.94
C ALA A 62 -7.51 -7.83 0.39
N TYR A 63 -7.67 -7.78 -0.92
CA TYR A 63 -8.41 -6.74 -1.65
C TYR A 63 -9.87 -7.21 -1.86
N ASP A 64 -10.71 -6.36 -2.44
CA ASP A 64 -12.08 -6.72 -2.83
C ASP A 64 -12.96 -7.22 -1.67
N THR A 65 -12.70 -6.70 -0.46
CA THR A 65 -13.39 -7.14 0.76
C THR A 65 -14.78 -6.55 0.85
N THR A 66 -15.74 -7.39 1.23
CA THR A 66 -17.12 -6.98 1.53
C THR A 66 -17.42 -6.99 3.03
N ASP A 67 -16.48 -7.43 3.87
CA ASP A 67 -16.62 -7.32 5.33
C ASP A 67 -16.23 -5.91 5.77
N ASN A 68 -17.24 -5.15 6.16
CA ASN A 68 -17.11 -3.75 6.53
C ASN A 68 -16.30 -3.49 7.81
N LYS A 69 -15.89 -4.55 8.52
CA LYS A 69 -15.04 -4.48 9.72
C LYS A 69 -13.55 -4.63 9.43
N PHE A 70 -13.16 -5.14 8.26
CA PHE A 70 -11.77 -5.44 7.92
C PHE A 70 -11.06 -6.27 9.00
N PRO A 71 -11.54 -7.49 9.30
CA PRO A 71 -11.15 -8.23 10.51
C PRO A 71 -9.77 -8.90 10.43
N SER A 72 -9.06 -8.80 9.31
CA SER A 72 -7.85 -9.57 9.04
C SER A 72 -6.72 -8.68 8.54
N CYS A 73 -5.52 -8.96 9.03
CA CYS A 73 -4.26 -8.43 8.48
C CYS A 73 -3.36 -9.56 7.97
N ALA A 74 -3.95 -10.69 7.59
CA ALA A 74 -3.24 -11.80 7.00
C ALA A 74 -2.72 -11.45 5.60
N ILE A 75 -1.62 -12.10 5.20
CA ILE A 75 -1.10 -12.00 3.84
C ILE A 75 -2.09 -12.65 2.87
N ASP A 76 -2.48 -11.92 1.85
CA ASP A 76 -3.19 -12.44 0.67
C ASP A 76 -2.20 -12.65 -0.48
N ARG A 77 -1.42 -11.61 -0.81
CA ARG A 77 -0.40 -11.65 -1.87
C ARG A 77 0.99 -11.24 -1.36
N PRO A 78 2.06 -11.89 -1.84
CA PRO A 78 2.05 -13.11 -2.66
C PRO A 78 1.74 -14.35 -1.81
N SER A 79 0.99 -15.30 -2.39
CA SER A 79 0.60 -16.54 -1.71
C SER A 79 1.82 -17.35 -1.25
N GLY A 80 1.75 -17.91 -0.03
CA GLY A 80 2.84 -18.68 0.57
C GLY A 80 4.01 -17.85 1.14
N SER A 81 3.94 -16.52 1.05
CA SER A 81 4.93 -15.63 1.68
C SER A 81 4.83 -15.63 3.20
N SER A 82 5.96 -15.48 3.88
CA SER A 82 6.02 -15.19 5.31
C SER A 82 6.00 -13.69 5.63
N GLY A 83 6.03 -12.83 4.59
CA GLY A 83 6.16 -11.38 4.72
C GLY A 83 7.55 -10.91 5.18
N SER A 84 8.46 -11.84 5.48
CA SER A 84 9.77 -11.51 6.05
C SER A 84 10.61 -10.67 5.10
N GLY A 85 11.06 -9.50 5.58
CA GLY A 85 11.89 -8.57 4.83
C GLY A 85 11.15 -7.79 3.74
N LEU A 86 9.83 -7.91 3.63
CA LEU A 86 9.01 -7.14 2.70
C LEU A 86 8.41 -5.93 3.43
N MET A 87 8.20 -4.83 2.72
CA MET A 87 7.24 -3.81 3.11
C MET A 87 5.82 -4.39 3.03
N TYR A 88 4.81 -3.66 3.49
CA TYR A 88 3.44 -4.12 3.31
C TYR A 88 2.40 -3.03 3.04
N ILE A 89 1.40 -3.45 2.27
CA ILE A 89 0.25 -2.66 1.87
C ILE A 89 -0.98 -3.17 2.63
N VAL A 90 -1.78 -2.24 3.13
CA VAL A 90 -3.12 -2.55 3.66
C VAL A 90 -4.15 -2.12 2.64
N ASN A 91 -4.84 -3.08 2.05
CA ASN A 91 -5.99 -2.83 1.19
C ASN A 91 -7.19 -2.45 2.07
N HIS A 92 -7.53 -1.16 2.11
CA HIS A 92 -8.63 -0.64 2.92
C HIS A 92 -9.60 0.18 2.05
N PHE A 93 -10.28 -0.53 1.17
CA PHE A 93 -11.43 -0.07 0.43
C PHE A 93 -12.52 -1.14 0.54
N LEU A 94 -13.78 -0.71 0.66
CA LEU A 94 -14.91 -1.59 0.90
C LEU A 94 -15.73 -1.73 -0.37
N ASP A 95 -16.00 -2.98 -0.74
CA ASP A 95 -16.95 -3.30 -1.79
C ASP A 95 -18.27 -3.81 -1.21
N PHE A 96 -19.29 -3.80 -2.05
CA PHE A 96 -20.48 -4.62 -1.87
C PHE A 96 -20.66 -5.53 -3.07
N ASP A 97 -21.15 -6.74 -2.81
CA ASP A 97 -21.51 -7.71 -3.85
C ASP A 97 -22.96 -7.47 -4.29
N LEU A 98 -23.14 -7.32 -5.60
CA LEU A 98 -24.44 -7.45 -6.23
C LEU A 98 -24.34 -8.40 -7.43
N PHE A 99 -24.94 -9.58 -7.27
CA PHE A 99 -24.93 -10.64 -8.30
C PHE A 99 -23.52 -11.10 -8.70
N SER A 100 -22.62 -11.27 -7.72
CA SER A 100 -21.21 -11.66 -7.91
C SER A 100 -20.39 -10.65 -8.70
N ILE A 101 -20.83 -9.41 -8.71
CA ILE A 101 -20.08 -8.26 -9.21
C ILE A 101 -19.83 -7.35 -8.01
N LEU A 102 -18.56 -7.00 -7.81
CA LEU A 102 -18.14 -6.11 -6.75
C LEU A 102 -18.20 -4.67 -7.22
N PHE A 103 -18.70 -3.81 -6.32
CA PHE A 103 -18.83 -2.38 -6.55
C PHE A 103 -18.30 -1.62 -5.33
N PRO A 104 -17.59 -0.51 -5.52
CA PRO A 104 -17.17 0.34 -4.41
C PRO A 104 -18.37 0.80 -3.58
N ALA A 105 -18.33 0.57 -2.27
CA ALA A 105 -19.37 0.94 -1.32
C ALA A 105 -19.34 2.44 -1.02
N THR A 106 -19.64 3.27 -2.02
CA THR A 106 -19.50 4.74 -1.96
C THR A 106 -20.32 5.42 -0.85
N ILE A 107 -21.43 4.81 -0.42
CA ILE A 107 -22.26 5.31 0.70
C ILE A 107 -21.53 5.17 2.04
N GLU A 108 -20.61 4.21 2.16
CA GLU A 108 -19.87 3.89 3.38
C GLU A 108 -18.53 4.63 3.50
N LEU A 109 -18.17 5.48 2.52
CA LEU A 109 -16.84 6.13 2.47
C LEU A 109 -16.53 6.96 3.71
N ALA A 110 -17.52 7.64 4.28
CA ALA A 110 -17.32 8.44 5.49
C ALA A 110 -16.89 7.58 6.70
N ARG A 111 -17.33 6.32 6.77
CA ARG A 111 -16.95 5.37 7.82
C ARG A 111 -15.67 4.63 7.47
N THR A 112 -15.59 4.10 6.25
CA THR A 112 -14.44 3.34 5.75
C THR A 112 -13.18 4.21 5.83
N ASN A 113 -13.21 5.42 5.28
CA ASN A 113 -12.06 6.33 5.29
C ASN A 113 -11.91 7.13 6.59
N ALA A 114 -12.62 6.79 7.67
CA ALA A 114 -12.52 7.52 8.94
C ALA A 114 -11.17 7.29 9.63
N ALA A 115 -10.80 8.20 10.54
CA ALA A 115 -9.58 8.04 11.32
C ALA A 115 -9.74 7.11 12.53
N LYS A 116 -10.97 6.91 12.99
CA LYS A 116 -11.30 6.11 14.17
C LYS A 116 -12.67 5.48 13.99
N GLY A 117 -12.94 4.45 14.77
CA GLY A 117 -14.21 3.73 14.77
C GLY A 117 -14.13 2.39 14.06
N ASP A 118 -15.16 1.57 14.23
CA ASP A 118 -15.21 0.23 13.66
C ASP A 118 -15.22 0.27 12.12
N GLY A 119 -14.36 -0.56 11.51
CA GLY A 119 -14.19 -0.61 10.07
C GLY A 119 -13.56 0.62 9.42
N SER A 120 -12.88 1.46 10.19
CA SER A 120 -12.15 2.64 9.70
C SER A 120 -10.71 2.30 9.34
N ILE A 121 -10.04 3.17 8.55
CA ILE A 121 -8.61 3.02 8.23
C ILE A 121 -7.80 2.91 9.52
N GLY A 122 -8.09 3.77 10.52
CA GLY A 122 -7.36 3.76 11.78
C GLY A 122 -7.49 2.43 12.53
N ALA A 123 -8.69 1.84 12.57
CA ALA A 123 -8.90 0.54 13.21
C ALA A 123 -8.16 -0.60 12.47
N HIS A 124 -8.18 -0.59 11.14
CA HIS A 124 -7.49 -1.60 10.34
C HIS A 124 -5.96 -1.45 10.44
N ALA A 125 -5.44 -0.22 10.39
CA ALA A 125 -4.03 0.07 10.58
C ALA A 125 -3.54 -0.34 11.99
N ASP A 126 -4.33 -0.13 13.04
CA ASP A 126 -4.03 -0.59 14.40
C ASP A 126 -3.99 -2.11 14.51
N LEU A 127 -4.97 -2.81 13.89
CA LEU A 127 -4.99 -4.27 13.82
C LEU A 127 -3.73 -4.80 13.14
N CYS A 128 -3.36 -4.22 11.99
CA CYS A 128 -2.20 -4.66 11.23
C CYS A 128 -0.90 -4.33 11.95
N SER A 129 -0.84 -3.18 12.62
CA SER A 129 0.33 -2.81 13.41
C SER A 129 0.57 -3.75 14.58
N LYS A 130 -0.50 -4.21 15.24
CA LYS A 130 -0.42 -5.23 16.29
C LYS A 130 -0.01 -6.59 15.75
N SER A 131 -0.51 -6.97 14.58
CA SER A 131 -0.26 -8.27 13.96
C SER A 131 1.20 -8.41 13.47
N TRP A 132 1.75 -7.34 12.89
CA TRP A 132 3.08 -7.34 12.26
C TRP A 132 4.17 -6.68 13.11
N GLY A 133 3.82 -6.05 14.24
CA GLY A 133 4.76 -5.39 15.15
C GLY A 133 5.39 -4.10 14.59
N ARG A 134 4.88 -3.58 13.48
CA ARG A 134 5.32 -2.36 12.79
C ARG A 134 4.15 -1.73 12.05
N ARG A 135 4.24 -0.46 11.64
CA ARG A 135 3.17 0.26 10.91
C ARG A 135 3.16 -0.10 9.42
N PRO A 136 2.01 0.03 8.72
CA PRO A 136 1.94 -0.19 7.29
C PRO A 136 2.81 0.81 6.54
N ASN A 137 3.44 0.35 5.46
CA ASN A 137 4.21 1.21 4.58
C ASN A 137 3.28 1.99 3.64
N VAL A 138 2.19 1.36 3.19
CA VAL A 138 1.18 1.92 2.30
C VAL A 138 -0.21 1.47 2.74
N ILE A 139 -1.20 2.34 2.57
CA ILE A 139 -2.62 1.98 2.70
C ILE A 139 -3.28 2.36 1.39
N LEU A 140 -3.94 1.40 0.75
CA LEU A 140 -4.74 1.63 -0.46
C LEU A 140 -6.18 1.94 -0.05
N VAL A 141 -6.72 3.01 -0.62
CA VAL A 141 -8.05 3.53 -0.34
C VAL A 141 -8.73 3.96 -1.63
N ASP A 142 -10.05 3.89 -1.64
CA ASP A 142 -10.89 4.50 -2.68
C ASP A 142 -11.39 5.87 -2.20
N PHE A 143 -11.49 6.83 -3.14
CA PHE A 143 -11.98 8.19 -2.89
C PHE A 143 -11.25 8.88 -1.72
N PHE A 144 -9.94 9.05 -1.84
CA PHE A 144 -9.07 9.57 -0.78
C PHE A 144 -9.52 10.93 -0.22
N GLU A 145 -10.30 11.70 -0.99
CA GLU A 145 -10.86 12.99 -0.61
C GLU A 145 -12.09 12.90 0.32
N LYS A 146 -12.62 11.69 0.54
CA LYS A 146 -13.73 11.43 1.45
C LYS A 146 -13.23 10.84 2.76
N GLY A 147 -13.74 11.36 3.88
CA GLY A 147 -13.34 10.92 5.23
C GLY A 147 -12.08 11.64 5.72
N ASP A 148 -11.27 10.92 6.48
CA ASP A 148 -10.15 11.44 7.27
C ASP A 148 -8.78 10.88 6.81
N VAL A 149 -8.64 10.46 5.55
CA VAL A 149 -7.44 9.76 5.03
C VAL A 149 -6.13 10.45 5.42
N PHE A 150 -6.04 11.78 5.22
CA PHE A 150 -4.83 12.53 5.57
C PHE A 150 -4.59 12.64 7.07
N LYS A 151 -5.63 12.69 7.90
CA LYS A 151 -5.47 12.66 9.36
C LYS A 151 -4.92 11.31 9.83
N VAL A 152 -5.29 10.22 9.15
CA VAL A 152 -4.70 8.90 9.42
C VAL A 152 -3.25 8.86 8.99
N GLN A 153 -2.93 9.38 7.80
CA GLN A 153 -1.55 9.51 7.33
C GLN A 153 -0.68 10.28 8.34
N ASP A 154 -1.14 11.43 8.83
CA ASP A 154 -0.40 12.25 9.79
C ASP A 154 -0.18 11.47 11.10
N THR A 155 -1.23 10.83 11.62
CA THR A 155 -1.15 9.99 12.82
C THR A 155 -0.16 8.84 12.67
N LEU A 156 -0.15 8.14 11.53
CA LEU A 156 0.75 7.02 11.25
C LEU A 156 2.20 7.46 11.00
N ASN A 157 2.42 8.71 10.59
CA ASN A 157 3.75 9.28 10.45
C ASN A 157 4.23 10.06 11.70
N GLY A 158 3.34 10.27 12.68
CA GLY A 158 3.66 10.98 13.93
C GLY A 158 3.85 12.48 13.76
N ILE A 159 3.12 13.10 12.83
CA ILE A 159 3.13 14.54 12.54
C ILE A 159 1.81 15.22 12.91
#